data_AF-A0AAD2CQR4-F1
#
_entry.id   AF-A0AAD2CQR4-F1
#
_cell.length_a   1.000
_cell.length_b   1.000
_cell.length_c   1.000
_cell.angle_alpha   90.00
_cell.angle_beta   90.00
_cell.angle_gamma   90.00
#
_symmetry.space_group_name_H-M   'P 1'
#
loop_
_entity.id
_entity.type
_entity.pdbx_description
1 polymer ?
#
loop_
_entity_poly.entity_id
_entity_poly.type
_entity_poly.pdbx_seq_one_letter_code
_entity_poly.pdbx_strand_id
1 'polypeptide(L)'
;MAATRMAWKNYIQDVLNFSQDEAQEIVIEQGFSSPAFFARSTRDNIDSLVKQINRIVIDPGNDPDTTFSINQAQKIMLYNLCDYCRFIYMVDRQHDPAFGTQANLAKINRYYSHLKNKSNDFEDISEVMPPKFDNKNMVELMESLEQWLKRNRGKGGTLLTYVVREHQNPDDNPTADPGFLMPSVEDEAIRQSLHQEDQFVANNKAVWNMLYLVCHGTDAWPVIKGYKTTENGRQPYLDLVAHYQGEGQLNKRRNSAYRVLNTTHYNGKKNFSFEKFAARVVGAFEDLKNYLSMIKEGPQGAGLDACKTLDCGSQACMQNLCNAINTLQNEDISGTRALAAVDGGGRNSNRGHGRGRDRDNGGRNRNRNCNQHGRGRGRGRGGSQDHDGTVWSDDGTTILNNSGYSQDTWSCFSNRDCCVVLQARERAKSRVMSERDIAELNTLRKQNCDR
;
A
#
# COMPACT_ATOMS: atom_id res chain seq x y z
N MET A 1 -43.93 -2.56 5.33
CA MET A 1 -43.50 -2.63 6.75
C MET A 1 -44.05 -3.86 7.47
N ALA A 2 -45.36 -4.15 7.42
CA ALA A 2 -45.91 -5.35 8.07
C ALA A 2 -45.37 -6.67 7.50
N ALA A 3 -45.27 -6.80 6.16
CA ALA A 3 -44.74 -8.01 5.51
C ALA A 3 -43.26 -8.27 5.83
N THR A 4 -42.41 -7.23 5.85
CA THR A 4 -40.99 -7.35 6.22
C THR A 4 -40.80 -7.72 7.69
N ARG A 5 -41.65 -7.19 8.58
CA ARG A 5 -41.65 -7.56 10.01
C ARG A 5 -42.03 -9.03 10.23
N MET A 6 -43.01 -9.53 9.48
CA MET A 6 -43.42 -10.94 9.54
C MET A 6 -42.32 -11.87 9.02
N ALA A 7 -41.66 -11.51 7.91
CA ALA A 7 -40.52 -12.29 7.39
C ALA A 7 -39.37 -12.38 8.41
N TRP A 8 -39.07 -11.28 9.11
CA TRP A 8 -38.04 -11.25 10.15
C TRP A 8 -38.42 -12.08 11.38
N LYS A 9 -39.69 -12.03 11.81
CA LYS A 9 -40.22 -12.92 12.87
C LYS A 9 -40.03 -14.39 12.50
N ASN A 10 -40.46 -14.78 11.29
CA ASN A 10 -40.34 -16.15 10.82
C ASN A 10 -38.87 -16.61 10.76
N TYR A 11 -37.96 -15.73 10.34
CA TYR A 11 -36.53 -16.03 10.38
C TYR A 11 -36.02 -16.32 11.81
N ILE A 12 -36.39 -15.51 12.80
CA ILE A 12 -35.98 -15.75 14.20
C ILE A 12 -36.56 -17.07 14.73
N GLN A 13 -37.82 -17.36 14.40
CA GLN A 13 -38.45 -18.62 14.78
C GLN A 13 -37.77 -19.82 14.11
N ASP A 14 -37.75 -19.84 12.78
CA ASP A 14 -37.43 -21.03 11.99
C ASP A 14 -35.92 -21.27 11.84
N VAL A 15 -35.12 -20.20 11.74
CA VAL A 15 -33.67 -20.30 11.51
C VAL A 15 -32.89 -20.22 12.81
N LEU A 16 -33.36 -19.43 13.79
CA LEU A 16 -32.66 -19.29 15.09
C LEU A 16 -33.26 -20.17 16.20
N ASN A 17 -34.28 -20.96 15.90
CA ASN A 17 -34.94 -21.92 16.80
C ASN A 17 -35.51 -21.27 18.07
N PHE A 18 -36.16 -20.11 17.92
CA PHE A 18 -36.98 -19.53 18.98
C PHE A 18 -38.41 -20.07 18.88
N SER A 19 -39.11 -20.17 20.01
CA SER A 19 -40.52 -20.50 19.97
C SER A 19 -41.32 -19.41 19.25
N GLN A 20 -42.50 -19.76 18.73
CA GLN A 20 -43.37 -18.80 18.03
C GLN A 20 -43.71 -17.59 18.91
N ASP A 21 -43.95 -17.83 20.19
CA ASP A 21 -44.31 -16.81 21.17
C ASP A 21 -43.10 -15.95 21.56
N GLU A 22 -41.91 -16.56 21.71
CA GLU A 22 -40.66 -15.81 21.93
C GLU A 22 -40.32 -14.90 20.75
N ALA A 23 -40.42 -15.40 19.52
CA ALA A 23 -40.15 -14.62 18.32
C ALA A 23 -41.17 -13.47 18.16
N GLN A 24 -42.43 -13.70 18.54
CA GLN A 24 -43.45 -12.66 18.58
C GLN A 24 -43.10 -11.58 19.59
N GLU A 25 -42.77 -11.95 20.82
CA GLU A 25 -42.42 -10.99 21.87
C GLU A 25 -41.21 -10.13 21.46
N ILE A 26 -40.14 -10.75 20.94
CA ILE A 26 -38.93 -10.05 20.50
C ILE A 26 -39.24 -9.03 19.39
N VAL A 27 -39.95 -9.47 18.33
CA VAL A 27 -40.11 -8.67 17.11
C VAL A 27 -41.28 -7.70 17.18
N ILE A 28 -42.39 -8.11 17.80
CA ILE A 28 -43.66 -7.39 17.82
C ILE A 28 -43.75 -6.48 19.04
N GLU A 29 -43.61 -7.03 20.23
CA GLU A 29 -43.84 -6.30 21.49
C GLU A 29 -42.62 -5.45 21.88
N GLN A 30 -41.42 -6.03 21.82
CA GLN A 30 -40.17 -5.35 22.20
C GLN A 30 -39.58 -4.48 21.07
N GLY A 31 -40.17 -4.52 19.87
CA GLY A 31 -39.84 -3.61 18.77
C GLY A 31 -38.57 -3.94 17.98
N PHE A 32 -37.94 -5.11 18.17
CA PHE A 32 -36.77 -5.58 17.41
C PHE A 32 -37.16 -6.07 16.00
N SER A 33 -37.78 -5.17 15.24
CA SER A 33 -38.56 -5.47 14.04
C SER A 33 -37.75 -5.59 12.75
N SER A 34 -36.44 -5.35 12.80
CA SER A 34 -35.57 -5.38 11.62
C SER A 34 -34.10 -5.65 11.97
N PRO A 35 -33.30 -6.12 10.99
CA PRO A 35 -31.84 -6.22 11.13
C PRO A 35 -31.19 -4.89 11.57
N ALA A 36 -31.72 -3.74 11.11
CA ALA A 36 -31.23 -2.40 11.46
C ALA A 36 -31.18 -2.16 12.96
N PHE A 37 -32.23 -2.60 13.65
CA PHE A 37 -32.38 -2.38 15.08
C PHE A 37 -31.38 -3.23 15.86
N PHE A 38 -31.19 -4.49 15.44
CA PHE A 38 -30.17 -5.38 16.00
C PHE A 38 -28.74 -4.87 15.76
N ALA A 39 -28.45 -4.30 14.59
CA ALA A 39 -27.12 -3.75 14.27
C ALA A 39 -26.70 -2.62 15.22
N ARG A 40 -27.66 -1.79 15.64
CA ARG A 40 -27.46 -0.66 16.57
C ARG A 40 -27.51 -1.09 18.04
N SER A 41 -28.00 -2.29 18.32
CA SER A 41 -28.15 -2.79 19.69
C SER A 41 -26.81 -3.21 20.28
N THR A 42 -26.58 -2.84 21.53
CA THR A 42 -25.43 -3.29 22.32
C THR A 42 -25.75 -4.63 23.00
N ARG A 43 -24.72 -5.31 23.54
CA ARG A 43 -24.97 -6.52 24.34
C ARG A 43 -25.81 -6.22 25.58
N ASP A 44 -25.64 -5.05 26.20
CA ASP A 44 -26.44 -4.61 27.35
C ASP A 44 -27.93 -4.43 26.99
N ASN A 45 -28.22 -3.96 25.77
CA ASN A 45 -29.59 -3.88 25.27
C ASN A 45 -30.21 -5.27 25.16
N ILE A 46 -29.45 -6.26 24.67
CA ILE A 46 -29.90 -7.67 24.58
C ILE A 46 -30.04 -8.29 25.96
N ASP A 47 -29.14 -8.01 26.90
CA ASP A 47 -29.27 -8.44 28.29
C ASP A 47 -30.54 -7.91 28.95
N SER A 48 -30.88 -6.65 28.67
CA SER A 48 -32.10 -6.01 29.16
C SER A 48 -33.35 -6.61 28.52
N LEU A 49 -33.32 -6.85 27.20
CA LEU A 49 -34.37 -7.55 26.46
C LEU A 49 -34.65 -8.93 27.06
N VAL A 50 -33.63 -9.75 27.23
CA VAL A 50 -33.78 -11.12 27.77
C VAL A 50 -34.35 -11.08 29.19
N LYS A 51 -33.90 -10.13 30.03
CA LYS A 51 -34.47 -9.94 31.38
C LYS A 51 -35.92 -9.52 31.37
N GLN A 52 -36.34 -8.71 30.39
CA GLN A 52 -37.73 -8.27 30.24
C GLN A 52 -38.60 -9.45 29.81
N ILE A 53 -38.18 -10.19 28.77
CA ILE A 53 -38.93 -11.34 28.25
C ILE A 53 -39.10 -12.41 29.34
N ASN A 54 -38.04 -12.76 30.06
CA ASN A 54 -38.10 -13.79 31.10
C ASN A 54 -38.96 -13.40 32.34
N ARG A 55 -39.46 -12.15 32.41
CA ARG A 55 -40.40 -11.71 33.45
C ARG A 55 -41.86 -11.81 33.03
N ILE A 56 -42.14 -12.08 31.76
CA ILE A 56 -43.49 -12.13 31.21
C ILE A 56 -44.08 -13.52 31.49
N VAL A 57 -45.27 -13.54 32.09
CA VAL A 57 -46.07 -14.74 32.35
C VAL A 57 -46.88 -15.06 31.09
N ILE A 58 -46.76 -16.29 30.59
CA ILE A 58 -47.33 -16.72 29.30
C ILE A 58 -48.84 -16.94 29.41
N ASP A 59 -49.30 -17.57 30.50
CA ASP A 59 -50.72 -17.86 30.73
C ASP A 59 -51.11 -17.57 32.19
N PRO A 60 -51.41 -16.31 32.52
CA PRO A 60 -51.74 -15.91 33.89
C PRO A 60 -53.04 -16.54 34.41
N GLY A 61 -53.84 -17.22 33.56
CA GLY A 61 -55.10 -17.85 33.95
C GLY A 61 -54.97 -19.32 34.37
N ASN A 62 -54.00 -20.07 33.83
CA ASN A 62 -53.85 -21.50 34.06
C ASN A 62 -52.66 -21.86 34.96
N ASP A 63 -51.54 -21.14 34.84
CA ASP A 63 -50.37 -21.33 35.70
C ASP A 63 -49.59 -20.02 35.84
N PRO A 64 -49.70 -19.33 36.99
CA PRO A 64 -49.07 -18.02 37.20
C PRO A 64 -47.53 -18.08 37.21
N ASP A 65 -46.93 -19.26 37.31
CA ASP A 65 -45.48 -19.44 37.34
C ASP A 65 -44.87 -19.76 35.95
N THR A 66 -45.71 -20.02 34.93
CA THR A 66 -45.23 -20.30 33.57
C THR A 66 -44.80 -19.00 32.88
N THR A 67 -43.49 -18.78 32.82
CA THR A 67 -42.84 -17.62 32.19
C THR A 67 -42.08 -18.02 30.93
N PHE A 68 -41.80 -17.05 30.06
CA PHE A 68 -40.81 -17.26 29.00
C PHE A 68 -39.45 -17.57 29.61
N SER A 69 -38.72 -18.50 28.99
CA SER A 69 -37.40 -18.89 29.46
C SER A 69 -36.40 -18.89 28.30
N ILE A 70 -35.94 -17.70 27.94
CA ILE A 70 -34.79 -17.56 27.05
C ILE A 70 -33.56 -18.08 27.81
N ASN A 71 -33.09 -19.26 27.39
CA ASN A 71 -31.95 -19.91 28.00
C ASN A 71 -30.62 -19.27 27.55
N GLN A 72 -29.52 -19.70 28.17
CA GLN A 72 -28.19 -19.16 27.86
C GLN A 72 -27.77 -19.38 26.39
N ALA A 73 -28.19 -20.47 25.76
CA ALA A 73 -27.86 -20.75 24.36
C ALA A 73 -28.60 -19.81 23.39
N GLN A 74 -29.90 -19.58 23.61
CA GLN A 74 -30.70 -18.62 22.85
C GLN A 74 -30.18 -17.19 23.04
N LYS A 75 -29.79 -16.84 24.26
CA LYS A 75 -29.14 -15.55 24.53
C LYS A 75 -27.83 -15.37 23.74
N ILE A 76 -26.98 -16.39 23.69
CA ILE A 76 -25.77 -16.38 22.84
C ILE A 76 -26.15 -16.21 21.36
N MET A 77 -27.23 -16.84 20.91
CA MET A 77 -27.71 -16.69 19.54
C MET A 77 -28.14 -15.24 19.23
N LEU A 78 -28.81 -14.55 20.16
CA LEU A 78 -29.14 -13.12 20.02
C LEU A 78 -27.88 -12.24 19.94
N TYR A 79 -26.83 -12.57 20.69
CA TYR A 79 -25.54 -11.87 20.54
C TYR A 79 -24.92 -12.10 19.16
N ASN A 80 -24.96 -13.35 18.67
CA ASN A 80 -24.45 -13.66 17.34
C ASN A 80 -25.26 -12.94 16.25
N LEU A 81 -26.58 -12.83 16.43
CA LEU A 81 -27.48 -12.10 15.55
C LEU A 81 -27.14 -10.60 15.54
N CYS A 82 -26.89 -9.99 16.70
CA CYS A 82 -26.42 -8.60 16.79
C CYS A 82 -25.12 -8.39 16.02
N ASP A 83 -24.13 -9.27 16.23
CA ASP A 83 -22.83 -9.17 15.57
C ASP A 83 -22.96 -9.39 14.04
N TYR A 84 -23.81 -10.31 13.60
CA TYR A 84 -24.17 -10.49 12.18
C TYR A 84 -24.84 -9.26 11.59
N CYS A 85 -25.86 -8.70 12.26
CA CYS A 85 -26.55 -7.51 11.78
C CYS A 85 -25.58 -6.34 11.66
N ARG A 86 -24.70 -6.14 12.64
CA ARG A 86 -23.66 -5.11 12.57
C ARG A 86 -22.72 -5.32 11.38
N PHE A 87 -22.33 -6.58 11.13
CA PHE A 87 -21.47 -6.93 10.00
C PHE A 87 -22.12 -6.62 8.65
N ILE A 88 -23.35 -7.10 8.40
CA ILE A 88 -24.03 -6.88 7.12
C ILE A 88 -24.29 -5.39 6.84
N TYR A 89 -24.57 -4.59 7.88
CA TYR A 89 -24.68 -3.14 7.74
C TYR A 89 -23.34 -2.49 7.35
N MET A 90 -22.25 -2.91 8.00
CA MET A 90 -20.91 -2.41 7.70
C MET A 90 -20.47 -2.70 6.26
N VAL A 91 -20.88 -3.85 5.70
CA VAL A 91 -20.56 -4.27 4.33
C VAL A 91 -21.68 -3.97 3.31
N ASP A 92 -22.66 -3.15 3.69
CA ASP A 92 -23.83 -2.78 2.87
C ASP A 92 -24.60 -3.95 2.23
N ARG A 93 -24.64 -5.09 2.92
CA ARG A 93 -25.45 -6.23 2.49
C ARG A 93 -26.82 -6.21 3.14
N GLN A 94 -27.84 -6.47 2.32
CA GLN A 94 -29.18 -6.74 2.82
C GLN A 94 -29.24 -8.13 3.46
N HIS A 95 -30.10 -8.28 4.46
CA HIS A 95 -30.32 -9.59 5.07
C HIS A 95 -30.95 -10.55 4.05
N ASP A 96 -30.32 -11.71 3.91
CA ASP A 96 -30.85 -12.87 3.19
C ASP A 96 -30.79 -14.08 4.15
N PRO A 97 -31.83 -14.92 4.22
CA PRO A 97 -31.81 -16.13 5.05
C PRO A 97 -30.62 -17.07 4.79
N ALA A 98 -30.11 -17.14 3.55
CA ALA A 98 -28.92 -17.91 3.21
C ALA A 98 -27.63 -17.33 3.83
N PHE A 99 -27.58 -16.01 4.02
CA PHE A 99 -26.48 -15.35 4.74
C PHE A 99 -26.65 -15.51 6.25
N GLY A 100 -27.87 -15.37 6.75
CA GLY A 100 -28.24 -15.42 8.16
C GLY A 100 -28.30 -16.81 8.79
N THR A 101 -27.56 -17.81 8.29
CA THR A 101 -27.55 -19.14 8.93
C THR A 101 -26.84 -19.10 10.29
N GLN A 102 -27.25 -19.95 11.23
CA GLN A 102 -26.60 -20.06 12.55
C GLN A 102 -25.07 -20.26 12.43
N ALA A 103 -24.62 -21.01 11.41
CA ALA A 103 -23.21 -21.24 11.14
C ALA A 103 -22.47 -19.95 10.77
N ASN A 104 -23.05 -19.11 9.91
CA ASN A 104 -22.46 -17.83 9.52
C ASN A 104 -22.49 -16.81 10.66
N LEU A 105 -23.58 -16.77 11.43
CA LEU A 105 -23.67 -15.98 12.67
C LEU A 105 -22.55 -16.34 13.64
N ALA A 106 -22.29 -17.63 13.85
CA ALA A 106 -21.20 -18.10 14.69
C ALA A 106 -19.82 -17.75 14.12
N LYS A 107 -19.60 -17.83 12.80
CA LYS A 107 -18.35 -17.39 12.15
C LYS A 107 -18.07 -15.91 12.40
N ILE A 108 -19.07 -15.04 12.25
CA ILE A 108 -18.95 -13.60 12.47
C ILE A 108 -18.73 -13.29 13.96
N ASN A 109 -19.44 -13.97 14.87
CA ASN A 109 -19.20 -13.80 16.30
C ASN A 109 -17.79 -14.23 16.71
N ARG A 110 -17.25 -15.31 16.15
CA ARG A 110 -15.84 -15.70 16.35
C ARG A 110 -14.89 -14.61 15.87
N TYR A 111 -15.13 -14.03 14.69
CA TYR A 111 -14.38 -12.89 14.18
C TYR A 111 -14.36 -11.73 15.19
N TYR A 112 -15.53 -11.26 15.65
CA TYR A 112 -15.60 -10.18 16.65
C TYR A 112 -15.04 -10.57 18.03
N SER A 113 -15.10 -11.84 18.42
CA SER A 113 -14.50 -12.31 19.66
C SER A 113 -12.97 -12.30 19.59
N HIS A 114 -12.39 -12.68 18.45
CA HIS A 114 -10.96 -12.52 18.19
C HIS A 114 -10.55 -11.04 18.19
N LEU A 115 -11.41 -10.14 17.73
CA LEU A 115 -11.20 -8.70 17.83
C LEU A 115 -11.16 -8.25 19.29
N LYS A 116 -12.15 -8.62 20.10
CA LYS A 116 -12.19 -8.24 21.53
C LYS A 116 -11.01 -8.78 22.33
N ASN A 117 -10.58 -10.01 22.04
CA ASN A 117 -9.41 -10.59 22.71
C ASN A 117 -8.10 -9.87 22.33
N LYS A 118 -8.04 -9.29 21.13
CA LYS A 118 -6.97 -8.38 20.72
C LYS A 118 -7.20 -6.94 21.20
N SER A 119 -8.40 -6.59 21.70
CA SER A 119 -8.79 -5.21 22.08
C SER A 119 -8.42 -4.75 23.45
N ASN A 120 -7.77 -5.59 24.24
CA ASN A 120 -6.90 -5.07 25.30
C ASN A 120 -5.68 -4.31 24.73
N ASP A 121 -5.45 -4.36 23.41
CA ASP A 121 -4.38 -3.67 22.69
C ASP A 121 -4.91 -2.67 21.63
N PHE A 122 -6.22 -2.35 21.60
CA PHE A 122 -6.85 -1.60 20.47
C PHE A 122 -6.62 -0.09 20.42
N GLU A 123 -5.91 0.48 21.39
CA GLU A 123 -5.49 1.90 21.32
C GLU A 123 -4.11 2.09 20.69
N ASP A 124 -3.32 1.02 20.53
CA ASP A 124 -1.98 1.14 19.97
C ASP A 124 -1.97 0.79 18.49
N ILE A 125 -1.85 1.83 17.66
CA ILE A 125 -1.27 1.69 16.33
C ILE A 125 0.02 0.87 16.51
N SER A 126 0.12 -0.29 15.87
CA SER A 126 1.25 -1.22 15.95
C SER A 126 2.57 -0.46 16.13
N GLU A 127 3.22 -0.66 17.29
CA GLU A 127 4.48 0.02 17.68
C GLU A 127 5.59 -0.15 16.64
N VAL A 128 5.55 -1.23 15.86
CA VAL A 128 6.42 -1.46 14.71
C VAL A 128 5.99 -0.54 13.56
N MET A 129 6.32 0.75 13.72
CA MET A 129 6.17 1.80 12.74
C MET A 129 7.16 1.59 11.59
N PRO A 130 6.75 1.78 10.33
CA PRO A 130 7.67 1.85 9.21
C PRO A 130 8.77 2.90 9.45
N PRO A 131 9.98 2.70 8.88
CA PRO A 131 10.99 3.74 8.92
C PRO A 131 10.47 5.02 8.26
N LYS A 132 11.05 6.15 8.63
CA LYS A 132 10.77 7.41 7.94
C LYS A 132 11.07 7.26 6.45
N PHE A 133 10.27 7.96 5.65
CA PHE A 133 10.41 7.96 4.20
C PHE A 133 11.85 8.28 3.73
N ASP A 134 12.39 7.44 2.85
CA ASP A 134 13.65 7.62 2.11
C ASP A 134 13.38 7.41 0.62
N ASN A 135 13.78 8.39 -0.21
CA ASN A 135 13.61 8.38 -1.66
C ASN A 135 14.29 7.20 -2.38
N LYS A 136 15.25 6.51 -1.73
CA LYS A 136 16.01 5.41 -2.34
C LYS A 136 15.24 4.08 -2.40
N ASN A 137 14.42 3.77 -1.39
CA ASN A 137 13.77 2.46 -1.22
C ASN A 137 12.24 2.60 -1.15
N MET A 138 11.68 3.32 -2.12
CA MET A 138 10.28 3.71 -2.08
C MET A 138 9.30 2.52 -2.18
N VAL A 139 9.65 1.48 -2.94
CA VAL A 139 8.82 0.27 -3.05
C VAL A 139 8.72 -0.43 -1.70
N GLU A 140 9.86 -0.63 -1.02
CA GLU A 140 9.92 -1.23 0.31
C GLU A 140 9.14 -0.41 1.33
N LEU A 141 9.16 0.92 1.22
CA LEU A 141 8.39 1.80 2.10
C LEU A 141 6.88 1.65 1.86
N MET A 142 6.43 1.63 0.61
CA MET A 142 4.99 1.46 0.29
C MET A 142 4.48 0.09 0.72
N GLU A 143 5.27 -0.97 0.51
CA GLU A 143 4.97 -2.31 1.02
C GLU A 143 4.93 -2.32 2.55
N SER A 144 5.86 -1.62 3.21
CA SER A 144 5.88 -1.51 4.68
C SER A 144 4.67 -0.74 5.22
N LEU A 145 4.27 0.34 4.54
CA LEU A 145 3.06 1.11 4.86
C LEU A 145 1.81 0.25 4.68
N GLU A 146 1.69 -0.48 3.58
CA GLU A 146 0.57 -1.39 3.33
C GLU A 146 0.53 -2.50 4.37
N GLN A 147 1.67 -3.11 4.72
CA GLN A 147 1.76 -4.09 5.81
C GLN A 147 1.35 -3.50 7.15
N TRP A 148 1.72 -2.25 7.43
CA TRP A 148 1.33 -1.57 8.65
C TRP A 148 -0.19 -1.35 8.68
N LEU A 149 -0.81 -0.94 7.57
CA LEU A 149 -2.27 -0.87 7.45
C LEU A 149 -2.94 -2.24 7.59
N LYS A 150 -2.32 -3.34 7.09
CA LYS A 150 -2.82 -4.73 7.24
C LYS A 150 -2.73 -5.27 8.66
N ARG A 151 -1.91 -4.66 9.52
CA ARG A 151 -1.77 -5.05 10.93
C ARG A 151 -2.69 -4.24 11.83
N ASN A 152 -3.02 -3.01 11.43
CA ASN A 152 -3.80 -2.08 12.22
C ASN A 152 -5.29 -2.15 11.88
N ARG A 153 -6.12 -2.22 12.91
CA ARG A 153 -7.58 -2.21 12.79
C ARG A 153 -8.12 -0.84 13.15
N GLY A 154 -9.14 -0.42 12.41
CA GLY A 154 -9.89 0.77 12.71
C GLY A 154 -11.06 0.50 13.65
N LYS A 155 -11.79 1.58 13.94
CA LYS A 155 -13.15 1.54 14.52
C LYS A 155 -14.03 0.61 13.67
N GLY A 156 -14.78 -0.26 14.34
CA GLY A 156 -15.61 -1.28 13.69
C GLY A 156 -14.92 -2.64 13.51
N GLY A 157 -13.60 -2.72 13.68
CA GLY A 157 -12.84 -3.99 13.63
C GLY A 157 -12.25 -4.36 12.27
N THR A 158 -12.54 -3.58 11.22
CA THR A 158 -11.98 -3.75 9.88
C THR A 158 -10.53 -3.25 9.83
N LEU A 159 -9.68 -3.94 9.06
CA LEU A 159 -8.29 -3.53 8.82
C LEU A 159 -8.23 -2.23 8.03
N LEU A 160 -7.37 -1.29 8.44
CA LEU A 160 -7.25 0.04 7.84
C LEU A 160 -6.89 0.03 6.34
N THR A 161 -6.43 -1.10 5.80
CA THR A 161 -6.28 -1.29 4.36
C THR A 161 -7.55 -0.98 3.57
N TYR A 162 -8.74 -1.22 4.14
CA TYR A 162 -9.98 -0.92 3.45
C TYR A 162 -10.11 0.57 3.10
N VAL A 163 -9.51 1.48 3.89
CA VAL A 163 -9.56 2.94 3.65
C VAL A 163 -8.82 3.30 2.37
N VAL A 164 -7.74 2.59 2.06
CA VAL A 164 -6.82 2.90 0.95
C VAL A 164 -7.04 2.00 -0.27
N ARG A 165 -8.08 1.14 -0.25
CA ARG A 165 -8.40 0.28 -1.39
C ARG A 165 -8.59 1.09 -2.68
N GLU A 166 -8.23 0.53 -3.83
CA GLU A 166 -8.29 1.24 -5.11
C GLU A 166 -9.70 1.79 -5.40
N HIS A 167 -10.70 0.91 -5.41
CA HIS A 167 -12.09 1.26 -5.70
C HIS A 167 -12.84 1.71 -4.45
N GLN A 168 -13.34 2.95 -4.43
CA GLN A 168 -14.15 3.44 -3.32
C GLN A 168 -15.46 2.68 -3.20
N ASN A 169 -16.16 2.45 -4.32
CA ASN A 169 -17.32 1.57 -4.36
C ASN A 169 -16.86 0.14 -4.67
N PRO A 170 -17.21 -0.87 -3.85
CA PRO A 170 -16.90 -2.26 -4.15
C PRO A 170 -17.42 -2.73 -5.51
N ASP A 171 -18.54 -2.18 -5.98
CA ASP A 171 -19.14 -2.53 -7.28
C ASP A 171 -18.28 -2.08 -8.49
N ASP A 172 -17.38 -1.11 -8.29
CA ASP A 172 -16.46 -0.66 -9.34
C ASP A 172 -15.28 -1.64 -9.52
N ASN A 173 -15.13 -2.61 -8.62
CA ASN A 173 -14.06 -3.60 -8.71
C ASN A 173 -14.36 -4.59 -9.86
N PRO A 174 -13.43 -4.74 -10.84
CA PRO A 174 -13.64 -5.64 -11.98
C PRO A 174 -13.62 -7.14 -11.58
N THR A 175 -13.23 -7.47 -10.35
CA THR A 175 -13.20 -8.85 -9.85
C THR A 175 -14.58 -9.30 -9.38
N ALA A 176 -15.05 -10.45 -9.86
CA ALA A 176 -16.32 -11.04 -9.43
C ALA A 176 -16.35 -11.25 -7.90
N ASP A 177 -17.47 -10.89 -7.25
CA ASP A 177 -17.67 -11.10 -5.81
C ASP A 177 -17.58 -12.61 -5.50
N PRO A 178 -16.60 -13.05 -4.68
CA PRO A 178 -16.47 -14.47 -4.32
C PRO A 178 -17.60 -14.98 -3.43
N GLY A 179 -18.48 -14.09 -2.97
CA GLY A 179 -19.66 -14.39 -2.18
C GLY A 179 -19.50 -14.07 -0.70
N PHE A 180 -20.59 -14.28 0.04
CA PHE A 180 -20.69 -13.95 1.47
C PHE A 180 -19.68 -14.75 2.31
N LEU A 181 -18.89 -14.03 3.10
CA LEU A 181 -17.80 -14.49 3.98
C LEU A 181 -16.65 -15.21 3.27
N MET A 182 -16.49 -15.00 1.96
CA MET A 182 -15.46 -15.66 1.15
C MET A 182 -14.32 -14.71 0.74
N PRO A 183 -13.05 -15.16 0.67
CA PRO A 183 -12.55 -16.42 1.23
C PRO A 183 -12.52 -16.42 2.76
N SER A 184 -12.60 -15.24 3.39
CA SER A 184 -12.75 -15.09 4.83
C SER A 184 -13.66 -13.91 5.19
N VAL A 185 -14.11 -13.86 6.46
CA VAL A 185 -14.89 -12.74 7.02
C VAL A 185 -14.12 -11.42 6.94
N GLU A 186 -12.80 -11.47 7.15
CA GLU A 186 -11.93 -10.30 7.11
C GLU A 186 -11.76 -9.75 5.69
N ASP A 187 -11.57 -10.64 4.71
CA ASP A 187 -11.42 -10.23 3.32
C ASP A 187 -12.71 -9.60 2.80
N GLU A 188 -13.87 -10.13 3.17
CA GLU A 188 -15.14 -9.49 2.86
C GLU A 188 -15.28 -8.11 3.51
N ALA A 189 -14.93 -7.98 4.79
CA ALA A 189 -14.95 -6.69 5.48
C ALA A 189 -14.08 -5.65 4.74
N ILE A 190 -12.87 -6.00 4.34
CA ILE A 190 -11.98 -5.08 3.61
C ILE A 190 -12.57 -4.70 2.24
N ARG A 191 -13.08 -5.69 1.50
CA ARG A 191 -13.61 -5.48 0.15
C ARG A 191 -14.87 -4.62 0.15
N GLN A 192 -15.77 -4.84 1.10
CA GLN A 192 -17.14 -4.31 1.06
C GLN A 192 -17.39 -3.16 2.04
N SER A 193 -16.56 -2.96 3.08
CA SER A 193 -16.80 -1.90 4.08
C SER A 193 -17.05 -0.52 3.46
N LEU A 194 -18.08 0.18 3.93
CA LEU A 194 -18.51 1.46 3.39
C LEU A 194 -17.49 2.60 3.66
N HIS A 195 -17.38 3.51 2.69
CA HIS A 195 -16.54 4.72 2.74
C HIS A 195 -17.36 6.00 3.01
N GLN A 196 -18.44 5.89 3.78
CA GLN A 196 -19.36 7.02 4.03
C GLN A 196 -19.76 7.17 5.50
N GLU A 197 -19.68 6.11 6.30
CA GLU A 197 -20.13 6.14 7.69
C GLU A 197 -19.11 6.80 8.65
N ASP A 198 -19.57 7.12 9.86
CA ASP A 198 -18.73 7.64 10.96
C ASP A 198 -17.49 6.76 11.23
N GLN A 199 -17.60 5.45 10.99
CA GLN A 199 -16.47 4.53 11.10
C GLN A 199 -15.38 4.86 10.08
N PHE A 200 -15.75 5.14 8.84
CA PHE A 200 -14.82 5.55 7.80
C PHE A 200 -14.14 6.87 8.13
N VAL A 201 -14.86 7.86 8.63
CA VAL A 201 -14.26 9.16 9.02
C VAL A 201 -13.18 8.96 10.09
N ALA A 202 -13.48 8.18 11.14
CA ALA A 202 -12.51 7.87 12.19
C ALA A 202 -11.30 7.09 11.66
N ASN A 203 -11.53 6.09 10.81
CA ASN A 203 -10.48 5.25 10.25
C ASN A 203 -9.62 6.01 9.24
N ASN A 204 -10.21 6.88 8.44
CA ASN A 204 -9.52 7.74 7.50
C ASN A 204 -8.56 8.70 8.23
N LYS A 205 -9.00 9.27 9.36
CA LYS A 205 -8.15 10.08 10.23
C LYS A 205 -7.03 9.27 10.87
N ALA A 206 -7.28 8.02 11.25
CA ALA A 206 -6.22 7.13 11.75
C ALA A 206 -5.15 6.87 10.68
N VAL A 207 -5.56 6.61 9.43
CA VAL A 207 -4.63 6.47 8.29
C VAL A 207 -3.83 7.75 8.05
N TRP A 208 -4.45 8.93 8.16
CA TRP A 208 -3.72 10.20 8.09
C TRP A 208 -2.63 10.30 9.15
N ASN A 209 -2.93 9.97 10.40
CA ASN A 209 -1.95 10.01 11.49
C ASN A 209 -0.78 9.06 11.22
N MET A 210 -1.06 7.86 10.68
CA MET A 210 -0.05 6.90 10.26
C MET A 210 0.86 7.49 9.17
N LEU A 211 0.30 8.07 8.12
CA LEU A 211 1.08 8.72 7.05
C LEU A 211 1.91 9.89 7.56
N TYR A 212 1.35 10.70 8.46
CA TYR A 212 2.05 11.83 9.05
C TYR A 212 3.34 11.38 9.76
N LEU A 213 3.28 10.29 10.54
CA LEU A 213 4.45 9.76 11.26
C LEU A 213 5.61 9.36 10.33
N VAL A 214 5.29 8.78 9.19
CA VAL A 214 6.28 8.25 8.23
C VAL A 214 6.82 9.35 7.31
N CYS A 215 5.96 10.27 6.85
CA CYS A 215 6.30 11.26 5.85
C CYS A 215 6.74 12.62 6.43
N HIS A 216 6.38 12.97 7.67
CA HIS A 216 6.70 14.28 8.22
C HIS A 216 8.23 14.48 8.41
N GLY A 217 8.73 15.57 7.83
CA GLY A 217 10.16 15.90 7.84
C GLY A 217 11.01 15.12 6.83
N THR A 218 10.38 14.58 5.78
CA THR A 218 11.04 13.82 4.70
C THR A 218 10.72 14.44 3.33
N ASP A 219 11.36 13.94 2.27
CA ASP A 219 11.12 14.38 0.90
C ASP A 219 9.70 14.11 0.38
N ALA A 220 8.94 13.21 1.02
CA ALA A 220 7.53 12.95 0.69
C ALA A 220 6.56 13.94 1.33
N TRP A 221 7.00 14.71 2.33
CA TRP A 221 6.15 15.67 3.03
C TRP A 221 5.43 16.64 2.09
N PRO A 222 6.09 17.24 1.07
CA PRO A 222 5.43 18.17 0.14
C PRO A 222 4.23 17.57 -0.60
N VAL A 223 4.24 16.25 -0.87
CA VAL A 223 3.15 15.55 -1.58
C VAL A 223 1.88 15.53 -0.73
N ILE A 224 2.01 15.30 0.58
CA ILE A 224 0.86 15.11 1.47
C ILE A 224 0.53 16.33 2.34
N LYS A 225 1.39 17.35 2.38
CA LYS A 225 1.27 18.52 3.28
C LYS A 225 -0.07 19.24 3.16
N GLY A 226 -0.66 19.29 1.97
CA GLY A 226 -1.94 19.94 1.71
C GLY A 226 -3.11 19.33 2.49
N TYR A 227 -3.03 18.06 2.86
CA TYR A 227 -4.12 17.33 3.53
C TYR A 227 -4.14 17.51 5.05
N LYS A 228 -3.16 18.24 5.62
CA LYS A 228 -3.01 18.42 7.08
C LYS A 228 -4.23 19.07 7.76
N THR A 229 -4.91 19.99 7.09
CA THR A 229 -6.10 20.66 7.64
C THR A 229 -7.31 19.74 7.66
N THR A 230 -7.46 18.91 6.62
CA THR A 230 -8.59 17.98 6.47
C THR A 230 -8.38 16.66 7.21
N GLU A 231 -7.13 16.32 7.56
CA GLU A 231 -6.74 15.02 8.14
C GLU A 231 -7.26 13.82 7.33
N ASN A 232 -7.32 13.98 6.01
CA ASN A 232 -7.74 12.93 5.10
C ASN A 232 -6.59 11.94 4.90
N GLY A 233 -6.78 10.65 5.17
CA GLY A 233 -5.74 9.62 5.02
C GLY A 233 -5.72 8.94 3.65
N ARG A 234 -6.88 8.73 3.04
CA ARG A 234 -7.04 8.03 1.76
C ARG A 234 -6.35 8.78 0.62
N GLN A 235 -6.72 10.04 0.42
CA GLN A 235 -6.21 10.82 -0.71
C GLN A 235 -4.68 10.97 -0.71
N PRO A 236 -4.02 11.35 0.40
CA PRO A 236 -2.56 11.43 0.41
C PRO A 236 -1.89 10.07 0.21
N TYR A 237 -2.48 8.97 0.64
CA TYR A 237 -1.97 7.64 0.32
C TYR A 237 -1.98 7.40 -1.20
N LEU A 238 -3.11 7.66 -1.86
CA LEU A 238 -3.24 7.50 -3.30
C LEU A 238 -2.31 8.44 -4.08
N ASP A 239 -2.13 9.68 -3.61
CA ASP A 239 -1.20 10.63 -4.21
C ASP A 239 0.26 10.18 -4.04
N LEU A 240 0.62 9.58 -2.90
CA LEU A 240 1.93 8.96 -2.70
C LEU A 240 2.14 7.79 -3.66
N VAL A 241 1.14 6.91 -3.81
CA VAL A 241 1.16 5.83 -4.80
C VAL A 241 1.35 6.41 -6.21
N ALA A 242 0.54 7.37 -6.62
CA ALA A 242 0.61 7.97 -7.96
C ALA A 242 1.94 8.69 -8.22
N HIS A 243 2.45 9.46 -7.27
CA HIS A 243 3.69 10.22 -7.41
C HIS A 243 4.92 9.29 -7.55
N TYR A 244 4.96 8.22 -6.77
CA TYR A 244 6.15 7.38 -6.63
C TYR A 244 6.08 6.03 -7.35
N GLN A 245 4.89 5.55 -7.67
CA GLN A 245 4.64 4.39 -8.53
C GLN A 245 4.09 4.79 -9.91
N GLY A 246 4.07 6.08 -10.24
CA GLY A 246 3.66 6.56 -11.56
C GLY A 246 4.56 6.04 -12.70
N GLU A 247 4.06 6.18 -13.94
CA GLU A 247 4.66 5.60 -15.15
C GLU A 247 6.15 5.91 -15.32
N GLY A 248 6.57 7.14 -14.98
CA GLY A 248 7.98 7.55 -15.05
C GLY A 248 8.89 6.74 -14.11
N GLN A 249 8.40 6.37 -12.92
CA GLN A 249 9.16 5.54 -11.97
C GLN A 249 9.13 4.07 -12.38
N LEU A 250 8.01 3.58 -12.89
CA LEU A 250 7.91 2.24 -13.48
C LEU A 250 8.89 2.06 -14.64
N ASN A 251 8.98 3.04 -15.53
CA ASN A 251 9.94 3.05 -16.64
C ASN A 251 11.40 3.11 -16.15
N LYS A 252 11.69 3.88 -15.09
CA LYS A 252 13.03 3.87 -14.46
C LYS A 252 13.37 2.51 -13.85
N ARG A 253 12.42 1.85 -13.18
CA ARG A 253 12.59 0.51 -12.61
C ARG A 253 12.86 -0.53 -13.70
N ARG A 254 12.06 -0.52 -14.77
CA ARG A 254 12.28 -1.34 -15.97
C ARG A 254 13.69 -1.15 -16.54
N ASN A 255 14.08 0.11 -16.77
CA ASN A 255 15.39 0.42 -17.34
C ASN A 255 16.54 0.01 -16.40
N SER A 256 16.35 0.11 -15.09
CA SER A 256 17.32 -0.35 -14.10
C SER A 256 17.46 -1.88 -14.13
N ALA A 257 16.34 -2.62 -14.18
CA ALA A 257 16.35 -4.07 -14.30
C ALA A 257 17.06 -4.54 -15.58
N TYR A 258 16.78 -3.92 -16.74
CA TYR A 258 17.53 -4.20 -17.98
C TYR A 258 19.02 -3.89 -17.86
N ARG A 259 19.38 -2.79 -17.19
CA ARG A 259 20.79 -2.46 -16.94
C ARG A 259 21.45 -3.52 -16.08
N VAL A 260 20.79 -4.03 -15.04
CA VAL A 260 21.32 -5.12 -14.21
C VAL A 260 21.54 -6.36 -15.07
N LEU A 261 20.56 -6.77 -15.88
CA LEU A 261 20.70 -7.94 -16.76
C LEU A 261 21.84 -7.79 -17.78
N ASN A 262 22.00 -6.61 -18.38
CA ASN A 262 23.01 -6.37 -19.41
C ASN A 262 24.44 -6.19 -18.86
N THR A 263 24.58 -5.73 -17.60
CA THR A 263 25.90 -5.39 -17.02
C THR A 263 26.39 -6.43 -16.01
N THR A 264 25.49 -7.26 -15.50
CA THR A 264 25.84 -8.26 -14.50
C THR A 264 26.38 -9.49 -15.21
N HIS A 265 27.69 -9.70 -15.08
CA HIS A 265 28.37 -10.89 -15.58
C HIS A 265 29.09 -11.59 -14.45
N TYR A 266 28.97 -12.92 -14.40
CA TYR A 266 29.77 -13.73 -13.50
C TYR A 266 31.16 -13.96 -14.09
N ASN A 267 32.20 -13.63 -13.33
CA ASN A 267 33.60 -13.72 -13.76
C ASN A 267 34.49 -14.49 -12.76
N GLY A 268 33.88 -15.26 -11.84
CA GLY A 268 34.63 -16.07 -10.87
C GLY A 268 35.41 -15.28 -9.82
N LYS A 269 35.20 -13.96 -9.68
CA LYS A 269 35.93 -13.13 -8.70
C LYS A 269 35.47 -13.43 -7.27
N LYS A 270 36.43 -13.55 -6.34
CA LYS A 270 36.21 -13.89 -4.91
C LYS A 270 35.18 -13.02 -4.18
N ASN A 271 35.03 -11.75 -4.56
CA ASN A 271 34.10 -10.81 -3.90
C ASN A 271 32.66 -10.84 -4.49
N PHE A 272 32.47 -11.52 -5.63
CA PHE A 272 31.19 -11.65 -6.32
C PHE A 272 30.92 -13.13 -6.59
N SER A 273 30.39 -13.82 -5.57
CA SER A 273 30.04 -15.23 -5.64
C SER A 273 28.92 -15.47 -6.66
N PHE A 274 28.82 -16.72 -7.13
CA PHE A 274 27.75 -17.13 -8.03
C PHE A 274 26.36 -16.90 -7.41
N GLU A 275 26.21 -17.11 -6.10
CA GLU A 275 24.97 -16.79 -5.37
C GLU A 275 24.57 -15.31 -5.48
N LYS A 276 25.53 -14.39 -5.35
CA LYS A 276 25.27 -12.95 -5.51
C LYS A 276 24.91 -12.59 -6.95
N PHE A 277 25.51 -13.28 -7.92
CA PHE A 277 25.15 -13.15 -9.32
C PHE A 277 23.72 -13.61 -9.57
N ALA A 278 23.38 -14.83 -9.14
CA ALA A 278 22.05 -15.41 -9.25
C ALA A 278 20.98 -14.52 -8.61
N ALA A 279 21.20 -14.06 -7.38
CA ALA A 279 20.27 -13.18 -6.67
C ALA A 279 19.99 -11.86 -7.42
N ARG A 280 21.02 -11.24 -8.03
CA ARG A 280 20.85 -10.01 -8.82
C ARG A 280 20.06 -10.24 -10.09
N VAL A 281 20.31 -11.36 -10.78
CA VAL A 281 19.61 -11.69 -12.02
C VAL A 281 18.16 -12.06 -11.74
N VAL A 282 17.89 -12.87 -10.72
CA VAL A 282 16.53 -13.24 -10.28
C VAL A 282 15.75 -11.99 -9.88
N GLY A 283 16.31 -11.13 -9.03
CA GLY A 283 15.64 -9.89 -8.63
C GLY A 283 15.33 -8.96 -9.81
N ALA A 284 16.23 -8.86 -10.80
CA ALA A 284 15.97 -8.08 -12.01
C ALA A 284 14.82 -8.65 -12.85
N PHE A 285 14.69 -9.99 -12.92
CA PHE A 285 13.56 -10.61 -13.60
C PHE A 285 12.24 -10.44 -12.83
N GLU A 286 12.25 -10.52 -11.50
CA GLU A 286 11.08 -10.23 -10.67
C GLU A 286 10.61 -8.77 -10.85
N ASP A 287 11.53 -7.81 -10.90
CA ASP A 287 11.23 -6.42 -11.20
C ASP A 287 10.56 -6.23 -12.58
N LEU A 288 11.04 -6.95 -13.61
CA LEU A 288 10.43 -6.93 -14.94
C LEU A 288 9.04 -7.57 -14.94
N LYS A 289 8.86 -8.67 -14.21
CA LYS A 289 7.55 -9.32 -14.06
C LYS A 289 6.53 -8.39 -13.39
N ASN A 290 6.94 -7.71 -12.31
CA ASN A 290 6.11 -6.74 -11.61
C ASN A 290 5.76 -5.55 -12.50
N TYR A 291 6.70 -5.06 -13.31
CA TYR A 291 6.41 -4.02 -14.30
C TYR A 291 5.35 -4.46 -15.32
N LEU A 292 5.43 -5.69 -15.82
CA LEU A 292 4.48 -6.24 -16.78
C LEU A 292 3.07 -6.41 -16.19
N SER A 293 2.94 -6.82 -14.92
CA SER A 293 1.63 -6.90 -14.26
C SER A 293 1.01 -5.53 -14.09
N MET A 294 1.80 -4.52 -13.71
CA MET A 294 1.30 -3.15 -13.51
C MET A 294 0.83 -2.47 -14.83
N ILE A 295 1.35 -2.88 -15.99
CA ILE A 295 0.85 -2.39 -17.30
C ILE A 295 -0.44 -3.08 -17.72
N LYS A 296 -0.61 -4.37 -17.39
CA LYS A 296 -1.80 -5.15 -17.78
C LYS A 296 -3.08 -4.62 -17.12
N GLU A 297 -2.97 -3.93 -15.98
CA GLU A 297 -4.09 -3.34 -15.23
C GLU A 297 -4.34 -1.86 -15.59
N GLY A 298 -3.50 -1.23 -16.42
CA GLY A 298 -3.63 0.17 -16.81
C GLY A 298 -4.63 0.43 -17.96
N PRO A 299 -5.17 1.66 -18.12
CA PRO A 299 -6.23 1.98 -19.08
C PRO A 299 -5.82 1.92 -20.57
N GLN A 300 -4.55 1.69 -20.87
CA GLN A 300 -4.00 1.77 -22.23
C GLN A 300 -3.54 0.39 -22.72
N GLY A 301 -4.48 -0.40 -23.24
CA GLY A 301 -4.26 -1.70 -23.86
C GLY A 301 -3.42 -1.71 -25.16
N ALA A 302 -2.64 -0.66 -25.44
CA ALA A 302 -1.81 -0.55 -26.65
C ALA A 302 -0.40 -1.18 -26.51
N GLY A 303 0.02 -1.55 -25.30
CA GLY A 303 1.33 -2.17 -25.03
C GLY A 303 1.37 -3.70 -25.04
N LEU A 304 0.25 -4.37 -25.36
CA LEU A 304 0.05 -5.80 -25.09
C LEU A 304 0.99 -6.72 -25.89
N ASP A 305 1.36 -6.37 -27.12
CA ASP A 305 2.08 -7.30 -28.01
C ASP A 305 3.61 -7.28 -27.82
N ALA A 306 4.18 -6.14 -27.41
CA ALA A 306 5.56 -6.08 -26.92
C ALA A 306 5.69 -6.71 -25.52
N CYS A 307 4.65 -6.59 -24.68
CA CYS A 307 4.60 -7.26 -23.38
C CYS A 307 4.54 -8.78 -23.52
N LYS A 308 3.72 -9.35 -24.42
CA LYS A 308 3.62 -10.82 -24.61
C LYS A 308 4.95 -11.44 -25.05
N THR A 309 5.66 -10.79 -25.97
CA THR A 309 6.95 -11.26 -26.50
C THR A 309 8.07 -11.18 -25.46
N LEU A 310 8.05 -10.15 -24.61
CA LEU A 310 8.93 -10.04 -23.44
C LEU A 310 8.58 -11.09 -22.37
N ASP A 311 7.30 -11.27 -22.03
CA ASP A 311 6.80 -12.19 -21.00
C ASP A 311 7.19 -13.65 -21.34
N CYS A 312 7.00 -14.10 -22.59
CA CYS A 312 7.38 -15.46 -22.99
C CYS A 312 8.91 -15.66 -23.06
N GLY A 313 9.66 -14.64 -23.49
CA GLY A 313 11.12 -14.69 -23.58
C GLY A 313 11.81 -14.65 -22.21
N SER A 314 11.38 -13.73 -21.34
CA SER A 314 11.95 -13.57 -20.00
C SER A 314 11.56 -14.70 -19.06
N GLN A 315 10.35 -15.24 -19.16
CA GLN A 315 9.90 -16.35 -18.31
C GLN A 315 10.62 -17.65 -18.66
N ALA A 316 10.79 -17.96 -19.95
CA ALA A 316 11.59 -19.11 -20.39
C ALA A 316 13.06 -18.95 -19.99
N CYS A 317 13.62 -17.74 -20.11
CA CYS A 317 14.98 -17.46 -19.71
C CYS A 317 15.16 -17.56 -18.18
N MET A 318 14.19 -17.11 -17.39
CA MET A 318 14.15 -17.32 -15.93
C MET A 318 14.08 -18.80 -15.56
N GLN A 319 13.18 -19.57 -16.17
CA GLN A 319 13.06 -21.00 -15.87
C GLN A 319 14.35 -21.74 -16.21
N ASN A 320 14.95 -21.42 -17.35
CA ASN A 320 16.25 -21.98 -17.75
C ASN A 320 17.37 -21.57 -16.78
N LEU A 321 17.38 -20.32 -16.30
CA LEU A 321 18.35 -19.84 -15.32
C LEU A 321 18.16 -20.50 -13.95
N CYS A 322 16.92 -20.58 -13.45
CA CYS A 322 16.59 -21.25 -12.19
C CYS A 322 16.94 -22.74 -12.24
N ASN A 323 16.63 -23.41 -13.35
CA ASN A 323 17.03 -24.80 -13.58
C ASN A 323 18.56 -24.94 -13.59
N ALA A 324 19.27 -24.04 -14.28
CA ALA A 324 20.74 -24.05 -14.32
C ALA A 324 21.37 -23.74 -12.95
N ILE A 325 20.80 -22.84 -12.15
CA ILE A 325 21.24 -22.55 -10.78
C ILE A 325 21.03 -23.78 -9.89
N ASN A 326 19.87 -24.44 -9.99
CA ASN A 326 19.57 -25.65 -9.21
C ASN A 326 20.48 -26.81 -9.60
N THR A 327 20.80 -27.00 -10.88
CA THR A 327 21.76 -28.01 -11.32
C THR A 327 23.17 -27.72 -10.79
N LEU A 328 23.62 -26.46 -10.86
CA LEU A 328 24.94 -26.06 -10.36
C LEU A 328 25.06 -26.20 -8.84
N GLN A 329 24.02 -25.88 -8.08
CA GLN A 329 23.99 -26.10 -6.62
C GLN A 329 24.04 -27.58 -6.24
N ASN A 330 23.41 -28.45 -7.04
CA ASN A 330 23.46 -29.91 -6.84
C ASN A 330 24.81 -30.50 -7.28
N GLU A 331 25.46 -29.92 -8.30
CA GLU A 331 26.79 -30.32 -8.76
C GLU A 331 27.91 -29.88 -7.80
N ASP A 332 27.77 -28.74 -7.10
CA ASP A 332 28.79 -28.26 -6.14
C ASP A 332 28.89 -29.15 -4.88
N ILE A 333 27.82 -29.89 -4.56
CA ILE A 333 27.81 -30.93 -3.50
C ILE A 333 28.61 -32.18 -3.93
N SER A 334 28.78 -32.40 -5.24
CA SER A 334 29.53 -33.54 -5.79
C SER A 334 30.95 -33.17 -6.25
N GLY A 335 31.17 -31.93 -6.72
CA GLY A 335 32.44 -31.46 -7.29
C GLY A 335 33.48 -31.01 -6.26
N THR A 336 33.06 -30.52 -5.09
CA THR A 336 34.00 -30.05 -4.05
C THR A 336 34.75 -31.19 -3.33
N ARG A 337 34.27 -32.44 -3.43
CA ARG A 337 35.03 -33.63 -2.97
C ARG A 337 36.02 -34.18 -4.00
N ALA A 338 35.89 -33.83 -5.28
CA ALA A 338 36.73 -34.38 -6.34
C ALA A 338 38.03 -33.58 -6.58
N LEU A 339 38.04 -32.27 -6.31
CA LEU A 339 39.23 -31.42 -6.49
C LEU A 339 40.24 -31.51 -5.33
N ALA A 340 39.84 -31.99 -4.15
CA ALA A 340 40.75 -32.24 -3.03
C ALA A 340 41.56 -33.56 -3.17
N ALA A 341 41.24 -34.40 -4.16
CA ALA A 341 41.85 -35.72 -4.34
C ALA A 341 42.92 -35.79 -5.44
N VAL A 342 43.17 -34.70 -6.18
CA VAL A 342 44.08 -34.71 -7.35
C VAL A 342 45.43 -34.01 -7.11
N ASP A 343 45.70 -33.48 -5.91
CA ASP A 343 47.00 -32.85 -5.59
C ASP A 343 47.83 -33.60 -4.51
N GLY A 344 47.50 -34.87 -4.28
CA GLY A 344 48.26 -35.78 -3.41
C GLY A 344 49.39 -36.47 -4.18
N GLY A 345 50.42 -35.71 -4.59
CA GLY A 345 51.39 -36.19 -5.59
C GLY A 345 52.87 -35.84 -5.41
N GLY A 346 53.33 -35.52 -4.20
CA GLY A 346 54.74 -35.66 -3.80
C GLY A 346 55.73 -34.54 -4.17
N ARG A 347 56.40 -33.99 -3.15
CA ARG A 347 57.86 -34.19 -2.89
C ARG A 347 58.30 -33.39 -1.66
N ASN A 348 59.06 -34.11 -0.86
CA ASN A 348 59.71 -33.75 0.40
C ASN A 348 60.92 -32.81 0.18
N SER A 349 61.06 -31.73 0.95
CA SER A 349 62.36 -31.30 1.52
C SER A 349 62.26 -30.10 2.48
N ASN A 350 62.61 -30.37 3.75
CA ASN A 350 63.54 -29.62 4.61
C ASN A 350 63.37 -28.11 4.93
N ARG A 351 63.29 -27.88 6.26
CA ARG A 351 64.11 -26.99 7.12
C ARG A 351 63.71 -25.51 7.34
N GLY A 352 63.57 -25.20 8.65
CA GLY A 352 64.09 -23.98 9.30
C GLY A 352 63.00 -23.00 9.78
N HIS A 353 62.66 -22.92 11.08
CA HIS A 353 63.32 -22.16 12.18
C HIS A 353 63.08 -20.63 12.20
N GLY A 354 62.69 -20.13 13.40
CA GLY A 354 62.68 -18.71 13.84
C GLY A 354 61.25 -18.12 13.89
N ARG A 355 60.57 -17.80 15.01
CA ARG A 355 60.88 -17.13 16.31
C ARG A 355 61.44 -15.70 16.19
N GLY A 356 60.70 -14.75 16.77
CA GLY A 356 61.02 -13.31 17.03
C GLY A 356 59.83 -12.44 16.56
N ARG A 357 58.96 -11.83 17.36
CA ARG A 357 59.04 -11.04 18.62
C ARG A 357 59.91 -9.77 18.53
N ASP A 358 59.26 -8.65 18.86
CA ASP A 358 59.78 -7.30 19.17
C ASP A 358 60.26 -6.47 17.95
N ARG A 359 60.14 -5.14 17.84
CA ARG A 359 59.58 -4.03 18.62
C ARG A 359 59.76 -2.74 17.77
N ASP A 360 59.00 -1.70 18.11
CA ASP A 360 59.36 -0.26 18.07
C ASP A 360 59.84 0.43 16.78
N ASN A 361 59.01 1.37 16.30
CA ASN A 361 59.33 2.81 16.08
C ASN A 361 58.14 3.46 15.34
N GLY A 362 57.48 4.53 15.80
CA GLY A 362 58.04 5.74 16.40
C GLY A 362 58.10 6.83 15.33
N GLY A 363 57.23 7.85 15.40
CA GLY A 363 57.35 9.00 14.48
C GLY A 363 56.15 9.94 14.37
N ARG A 364 55.83 10.68 15.44
CA ARG A 364 55.07 11.94 15.37
C ARG A 364 56.07 13.11 15.29
N ASN A 365 55.93 13.99 14.30
CA ASN A 365 56.20 15.45 14.35
C ASN A 365 55.78 16.06 13.00
N ARG A 366 54.82 16.98 12.88
CA ARG A 366 54.84 18.41 13.26
C ARG A 366 56.13 19.12 12.83
N ASN A 367 56.07 19.97 11.80
CA ASN A 367 55.70 21.38 11.91
C ASN A 367 56.25 22.21 10.71
N ARG A 368 55.60 23.36 10.50
CA ARG A 368 55.99 24.58 9.75
C ARG A 368 55.60 24.64 8.27
N ASN A 369 55.16 25.75 7.70
CA ASN A 369 54.71 27.08 8.15
C ASN A 369 54.59 27.90 6.87
N CYS A 370 53.43 28.47 6.50
CA CYS A 370 53.35 29.77 5.80
C CYS A 370 51.90 30.24 5.51
N ASN A 371 51.44 31.17 6.35
CA ASN A 371 50.80 32.45 6.05
C ASN A 371 50.22 32.73 4.63
N GLN A 372 48.93 33.11 4.59
CA GLN A 372 48.42 34.39 4.04
C GLN A 372 46.90 34.50 4.31
N HIS A 373 46.45 35.21 5.35
CA HIS A 373 46.01 36.63 5.32
C HIS A 373 45.03 37.00 4.19
N GLY A 374 43.80 37.33 4.60
CA GLY A 374 42.79 37.99 3.76
C GLY A 374 41.51 38.28 4.53
N ARG A 375 41.50 39.36 5.33
CA ARG A 375 40.31 39.92 6.00
C ARG A 375 39.42 40.62 4.97
N GLY A 376 38.11 40.41 5.05
CA GLY A 376 37.11 41.20 4.33
C GLY A 376 35.77 41.18 5.05
N ARG A 377 35.49 42.24 5.80
CA ARG A 377 34.19 42.55 6.43
C ARG A 377 33.24 43.09 5.36
N GLY A 378 31.98 42.66 5.39
CA GLY A 378 30.89 43.29 4.65
C GLY A 378 29.53 42.90 5.22
N ARG A 379 28.98 43.75 6.09
CA ARG A 379 27.57 43.73 6.50
C ARG A 379 26.76 44.48 5.44
N GLY A 380 25.61 43.92 5.04
CA GLY A 380 24.61 44.61 4.22
C GLY A 380 23.30 43.82 4.20
N ARG A 381 22.32 44.29 4.98
CA ARG A 381 20.93 43.82 5.00
C ARG A 381 20.19 44.40 3.79
N GLY A 382 19.36 43.60 3.14
CA GLY A 382 18.35 44.03 2.16
C GLY A 382 17.50 42.83 1.76
N GLY A 383 16.18 42.92 1.96
CA GLY A 383 15.25 41.79 1.98
C GLY A 383 15.13 41.01 0.68
N SER A 384 15.13 39.69 0.80
CA SER A 384 14.70 38.78 -0.25
C SER A 384 13.18 38.62 -0.13
N GLN A 385 12.44 39.45 -0.85
CA GLN A 385 11.04 39.16 -1.20
C GLN A 385 11.06 38.21 -2.40
N ASP A 386 10.41 37.07 -2.22
CA ASP A 386 9.61 36.32 -3.20
C ASP A 386 9.92 36.53 -4.68
N HIS A 387 10.65 35.59 -5.28
CA HIS A 387 10.51 35.24 -6.70
C HIS A 387 10.85 33.77 -6.91
N ASP A 388 9.89 32.91 -6.62
CA ASP A 388 9.76 31.66 -7.38
C ASP A 388 9.51 32.07 -8.83
N GLY A 389 10.33 31.59 -9.78
CA GLY A 389 10.37 32.04 -11.18
C GLY A 389 9.15 31.63 -12.02
N THR A 390 8.01 31.46 -11.36
CA THR A 390 6.76 30.90 -11.83
C THR A 390 5.95 32.02 -12.47
N VAL A 391 6.05 32.13 -13.79
CA VAL A 391 5.23 33.07 -14.55
C VAL A 391 3.86 32.42 -14.76
N TRP A 392 2.79 33.12 -14.40
CA TRP A 392 1.42 32.66 -14.62
C TRP A 392 0.85 33.29 -15.88
N SER A 393 -0.14 32.63 -16.49
CA SER A 393 -0.94 33.16 -17.58
C SER A 393 -1.70 34.40 -17.16
N ASP A 394 -2.10 35.23 -18.11
CA ASP A 394 -2.78 36.49 -17.85
C ASP A 394 -4.13 36.29 -17.10
N ASP A 395 -4.74 35.11 -17.21
CA ASP A 395 -5.95 34.70 -16.48
C ASP A 395 -5.66 34.12 -15.07
N GLY A 396 -4.38 33.95 -14.72
CA GLY A 396 -3.91 33.43 -13.44
C GLY A 396 -4.19 31.93 -13.19
N THR A 397 -4.67 31.21 -14.20
CA THR A 397 -5.09 29.80 -14.01
C THR A 397 -3.97 28.81 -14.28
N THR A 398 -3.01 29.18 -15.13
CA THR A 398 -2.05 28.24 -15.70
C THR A 398 -0.62 28.76 -15.53
N ILE A 399 0.29 27.88 -15.12
CA ILE A 399 1.71 28.21 -15.03
C ILE A 399 2.33 28.15 -16.43
N LEU A 400 3.02 29.22 -16.85
CA LEU A 400 3.76 29.34 -18.10
C LEU A 400 5.19 28.83 -17.92
N ASN A 401 5.50 27.66 -18.49
CA ASN A 401 6.81 27.03 -18.45
C ASN A 401 7.06 26.24 -19.75
N ASN A 402 8.14 25.45 -19.81
CA ASN A 402 8.51 24.64 -20.97
C ASN A 402 7.69 23.33 -21.12
N SER A 403 6.56 23.17 -20.43
CA SER A 403 5.75 21.95 -20.51
C SER A 403 4.97 21.84 -21.83
N GLY A 404 4.47 20.64 -22.11
CA GLY A 404 3.49 20.40 -23.15
C GLY A 404 2.09 20.79 -22.66
N TYR A 405 1.43 21.70 -23.38
CA TYR A 405 0.04 22.10 -23.11
C TYR A 405 -0.89 21.36 -24.07
N SER A 406 -2.10 21.04 -23.65
CA SER A 406 -3.14 20.50 -24.55
C SER A 406 -3.53 21.55 -25.59
N GLN A 407 -4.13 21.12 -26.69
CA GLN A 407 -4.56 22.02 -27.76
C GLN A 407 -5.60 23.03 -27.24
N ASP A 408 -6.50 22.58 -26.37
CA ASP A 408 -7.55 23.43 -25.78
C ASP A 408 -6.93 24.49 -24.86
N THR A 409 -6.01 24.10 -23.96
CA THR A 409 -5.30 25.06 -23.09
C THR A 409 -4.45 26.05 -23.89
N TRP A 410 -3.78 25.59 -24.95
CA TRP A 410 -2.98 26.46 -25.82
C TRP A 410 -3.85 27.48 -26.58
N SER A 411 -5.05 27.09 -26.99
CA SER A 411 -5.99 27.98 -27.69
C SER A 411 -6.56 29.09 -26.81
N CYS A 412 -6.55 28.90 -25.49
CA CYS A 412 -7.01 29.88 -24.51
C CYS A 412 -5.93 30.90 -24.10
N PHE A 413 -4.67 30.70 -24.49
CA PHE A 413 -3.57 31.60 -24.12
C PHE A 413 -3.59 32.91 -24.91
N SER A 414 -3.26 34.00 -24.22
CA SER A 414 -3.00 35.28 -24.89
C SER A 414 -1.76 35.17 -25.79
N ASN A 415 -1.63 36.09 -26.75
CA ASN A 415 -0.41 36.17 -27.57
C ASN A 415 0.85 36.35 -26.70
N ARG A 416 0.72 37.03 -25.57
CA ARG A 416 1.81 37.23 -24.60
C ARG A 416 2.18 35.92 -23.92
N ASP A 417 1.20 35.17 -23.44
CA ASP A 417 1.39 33.88 -22.76
C ASP A 417 2.04 32.85 -23.69
N CYS A 418 1.58 32.80 -24.95
CA CYS A 418 2.19 32.00 -26.01
C CYS A 418 3.67 32.36 -26.20
N CYS A 419 4.01 33.65 -26.28
CA CYS A 419 5.40 34.10 -26.43
C CYS A 419 6.28 33.69 -25.25
N VAL A 420 5.78 33.77 -24.01
CA VAL A 420 6.53 33.36 -22.81
C VAL A 420 6.85 31.87 -22.83
N VAL A 421 5.87 31.03 -23.18
CA VAL A 421 6.08 29.58 -23.30
C VAL A 421 7.05 29.24 -24.43
N LEU A 422 6.95 29.90 -25.58
CA LEU A 422 7.87 29.69 -26.71
C LEU A 422 9.31 30.09 -26.34
N GLN A 423 9.51 31.22 -25.64
CA GLN A 423 10.84 31.60 -25.15
C GLN A 423 11.39 30.60 -24.13
N ALA A 424 10.54 30.06 -23.24
CA ALA A 424 10.96 29.01 -22.30
C ALA A 424 11.41 27.74 -23.04
N ARG A 425 10.71 27.37 -24.12
CA ARG A 425 11.07 26.25 -25.01
C ARG A 425 12.38 26.49 -25.75
N GLU A 426 12.60 27.69 -26.30
CA GLU A 426 13.85 28.03 -26.98
C GLU A 426 15.05 28.02 -26.03
N ARG A 427 14.90 28.58 -24.82
CA ARG A 427 15.95 28.53 -23.78
C ARG A 427 16.29 27.11 -23.35
N ALA A 428 15.31 26.21 -23.34
CA ALA A 428 15.56 24.80 -23.05
C ALA A 428 16.29 24.10 -24.21
N LYS A 429 15.92 24.40 -25.46
CA LYS A 429 16.63 23.89 -26.65
C LYS A 429 18.06 24.40 -26.73
N SER A 430 18.31 25.67 -26.42
CA SER A 430 19.65 26.26 -26.41
C SER A 430 20.55 25.70 -25.30
N ARG A 431 19.98 25.12 -24.25
CA ARG A 431 20.74 24.43 -23.17
C ARG A 431 21.14 23.00 -23.52
N VAL A 432 20.52 22.40 -24.55
CA VAL A 432 20.76 21.01 -24.98
C VAL A 432 21.71 20.92 -26.18
N MET A 433 21.94 22.03 -26.89
CA MET A 433 22.89 22.08 -28.01
C MET A 433 24.32 22.31 -27.54
N SER A 434 25.26 21.55 -28.11
CA SER A 434 26.69 21.73 -27.85
C SER A 434 27.20 23.02 -28.51
N GLU A 435 28.32 23.59 -28.03
CA GLU A 435 28.94 24.79 -28.63
C GLU A 435 29.25 24.63 -30.13
N ARG A 436 29.39 23.39 -30.62
CA ARG A 436 29.53 23.07 -32.05
C ARG A 436 28.26 23.35 -32.84
N ASP A 437 27.10 23.02 -32.30
CA ASP A 437 25.81 23.16 -33.00
C ASP A 437 25.41 24.65 -33.12
N ILE A 438 25.80 25.47 -32.13
CA ILE A 438 25.60 26.93 -32.14
C ILE A 438 26.54 27.59 -33.17
N ALA A 439 27.77 27.12 -33.30
CA ALA A 439 28.71 27.60 -34.31
C ALA A 439 28.22 27.26 -35.73
N GLU A 440 27.70 26.06 -35.94
CA GLU A 440 27.20 25.57 -37.23
C GLU A 440 25.95 26.34 -37.70
N LEU A 441 25.03 26.64 -36.78
CA LEU A 441 23.87 27.51 -37.04
C LEU A 441 24.26 28.95 -37.36
N ASN A 442 25.29 29.49 -36.70
CA ASN A 442 25.78 30.84 -36.98
C ASN A 442 26.51 30.93 -38.32
N THR A 443 27.20 29.87 -38.77
CA THR A 443 27.76 29.79 -40.13
C THR A 443 26.69 29.68 -41.21
N LEU A 444 25.62 28.90 -40.97
CA LEU A 444 24.48 28.81 -41.89
C LEU A 444 23.69 30.12 -41.98
N ARG A 445 23.59 30.88 -40.88
CA ARG A 445 22.97 32.21 -40.87
C ARG A 445 23.76 33.24 -41.68
N LYS A 446 25.10 33.20 -41.67
CA LYS A 446 25.94 34.07 -42.50
C LYS A 446 25.82 33.76 -43.99
N GLN A 447 25.69 32.48 -44.37
CA GLN A 447 25.55 32.08 -45.78
C GLN A 447 24.20 32.46 -46.40
N ASN A 448 23.15 32.65 -45.60
CA ASN A 448 21.81 33.02 -46.06
C ASN A 448 21.52 34.53 -46.01
N CYS A 449 22.42 35.36 -45.47
CA CYS A 449 22.29 36.82 -45.50
C CYS A 449 23.08 37.49 -46.64
N ASP A 450 23.93 36.74 -47.36
CA ASP A 450 24.69 37.22 -48.53
C ASP A 450 24.13 36.66 -49.87
N ARG A 451 22.86 36.25 -49.88
CA ARG A 451 22.02 36.03 -51.07
C ARG A 451 20.74 36.83 -50.92
#